data_AF-A0A7K2MCM9-F1
#
_entry.id   AF-A0A7K2MCM9-F1
#
_cell.length_a   1.000
_cell.length_b   1.000
_cell.length_c   1.000
_cell.angle_alpha   90.00
_cell.angle_beta   90.00
_cell.angle_gamma   90.00
#
_symmetry.space_group_name_H-M   'P 1'
#
loop_
_entity.id
_entity.type
_entity.pdbx_description
1 polymer ?
#
loop_
_entity_poly.entity_id
_entity_poly.type
_entity_poly.pdbx_seq_one_letter_code
_entity_poly.pdbx_strand_id
1 'polypeptide(L)' 'MSASPAQRVAVVTGAARGIGAATALRLAEDGFAVAVLDLDEASCADTVAAVEKAGGRAL' A
#
# COMPACT_ATOMS: atom_id res chain seq x y z
N MET A 1 -24.30 15.09 10.69
CA MET A 1 -23.29 14.65 9.71
C MET A 1 -22.43 13.59 10.38
N SER A 2 -22.60 12.32 10.03
CA SER A 2 -21.70 11.27 10.52
C SER A 2 -20.46 11.32 9.64
N ALA A 3 -19.31 11.71 10.19
CA ALA A 3 -18.06 11.64 9.45
C ALA A 3 -17.72 10.15 9.28
N SER A 4 -17.67 9.67 8.04
CA SER A 4 -17.09 8.34 7.77
C SER A 4 -15.71 8.29 8.43
N PRO A 5 -15.37 7.23 9.18
CA PRO A 5 -14.08 7.16 9.85
C PRO A 5 -12.98 7.30 8.80
N ALA A 6 -12.02 8.19 9.07
CA ALA A 6 -10.90 8.42 8.15
C ALA A 6 -10.20 7.08 7.86
N GLN A 7 -9.96 6.80 6.58
CA GLN A 7 -9.27 5.59 6.14
C GLN A 7 -7.90 5.53 6.84
N ARG A 8 -7.60 4.40 7.46
CA ARG A 8 -6.32 4.21 8.16
C ARG A 8 -5.20 4.00 7.15
N VAL A 9 -4.01 4.49 7.50
CA VAL A 9 -2.80 4.35 6.69
C VAL A 9 -1.90 3.27 7.30
N ALA A 10 -1.42 2.36 6.48
CA ALA A 10 -0.36 1.41 6.84
C ALA A 10 0.94 1.79 6.15
N VAL A 11 2.06 1.69 6.87
CA VAL A 11 3.40 2.00 6.35
C VAL A 11 4.18 0.71 6.26
N VAL A 12 4.62 0.35 5.06
CA VAL A 12 5.39 -0.88 4.83
C VAL A 12 6.77 -0.49 4.31
N THR A 13 7.81 -0.86 5.07
CA THR A 13 9.21 -0.70 4.66
C THR A 13 9.72 -1.97 4.00
N GLY A 14 10.61 -1.85 3.02
CA GLY A 14 11.05 -2.99 2.20
C GLY A 14 9.94 -3.47 1.25
N ALA A 15 9.06 -2.56 0.81
CA ALA A 15 7.84 -2.89 0.09
C ALA A 15 8.02 -3.03 -1.43
N ALA A 16 9.25 -2.88 -1.95
CA ALA A 16 9.50 -3.02 -3.39
C ALA A 16 9.26 -4.46 -3.90
N ARG A 17 9.45 -5.48 -3.04
CA ARG A 17 9.36 -6.89 -3.47
C ARG A 17 9.08 -7.86 -2.32
N GLY A 18 8.86 -9.13 -2.68
CA GLY A 18 8.80 -10.24 -1.73
C GLY A 18 7.71 -10.07 -0.67
N ILE A 19 8.08 -10.28 0.60
CA ILE A 19 7.14 -10.23 1.74
C ILE A 19 6.58 -8.81 1.93
N GLY A 20 7.40 -7.78 1.76
CA GLY A 20 6.95 -6.39 1.91
C GLY A 20 5.87 -6.05 0.88
N ALA A 21 6.11 -6.38 -0.39
CA ALA A 21 5.12 -6.19 -1.46
C ALA A 21 3.82 -6.97 -1.21
N ALA A 22 3.92 -8.24 -0.82
CA ALA A 22 2.75 -9.06 -0.50
C ALA A 22 1.96 -8.51 0.71
N THR A 23 2.67 -7.97 1.70
CA THR A 23 2.05 -7.34 2.88
C THR A 23 1.35 -6.05 2.51
N ALA A 24 1.96 -5.20 1.66
CA ALA A 24 1.34 -3.98 1.16
C ALA A 24 0.04 -4.29 0.39
N LEU A 25 0.05 -5.30 -0.47
CA LEU A 25 -1.13 -5.74 -1.20
C LEU A 25 -2.23 -6.23 -0.25
N ARG A 26 -1.91 -7.09 0.72
CA ARG A 26 -2.91 -7.57 1.69
C ARG A 26 -3.53 -6.44 2.50
N LEU A 27 -2.73 -5.49 2.97
CA LEU A 27 -3.24 -4.35 3.75
C LEU A 27 -4.15 -3.46 2.90
N ALA A 28 -3.85 -3.31 1.61
CA ALA A 28 -4.72 -2.62 0.68
C ALA A 28 -6.07 -3.34 0.50
N GLU A 29 -6.07 -4.67 0.36
CA GLU A 29 -7.28 -5.50 0.31
C GLU A 29 -8.13 -5.38 1.59
N ASP A 30 -7.48 -5.20 2.75
CA ASP A 30 -8.13 -4.98 4.04
C ASP A 30 -8.69 -3.54 4.20
N GLY A 31 -8.52 -2.68 3.19
CA GLY A 31 -9.10 -1.34 3.13
C GLY A 31 -8.20 -0.22 3.66
N PHE A 32 -6.92 -0.49 3.92
CA PHE A 32 -5.95 0.55 4.29
C PHE A 32 -5.48 1.32 3.04
N ALA A 33 -5.14 2.59 3.24
CA ALA A 33 -4.21 3.25 2.33
C ALA A 33 -2.78 2.81 2.72
N VAL A 34 -1.92 2.54 1.75
CA VAL A 34 -0.62 1.91 2.02
C VAL A 34 0.50 2.78 1.49
N ALA A 35 1.39 3.22 2.38
CA ALA A 35 2.65 3.84 1.99
C ALA A 35 3.67 2.75 1.66
N VAL A 36 4.17 2.77 0.42
CA VAL A 36 5.07 1.75 -0.13
C VAL A 36 6.51 2.27 -0.09
N LEU A 37 7.26 1.93 0.96
CA LEU A 37 8.62 2.46 1.17
C LEU A 37 9.69 1.42 0.89
N ASP A 38 10.72 1.84 0.16
CA ASP A 38 11.98 1.12 -0.02
C ASP A 38 13.13 2.15 -0.20
N LEU A 39 14.36 1.66 -0.38
CA LEU A 39 15.53 2.52 -0.60
C LEU A 39 15.49 3.24 -1.95
N ASP A 40 14.91 2.60 -2.96
CA ASP A 40 14.75 3.14 -4.30
C ASP A 40 13.26 3.20 -4.66
N GLU A 41 12.76 4.41 -4.91
CA GLU A 41 11.37 4.68 -5.25
C GLU A 41 10.96 3.95 -6.54
N ALA A 42 11.85 3.88 -7.54
CA ALA A 42 11.55 3.24 -8.82
C ALA A 42 11.28 1.74 -8.64
N SER A 43 11.91 1.11 -7.64
CA SER A 43 11.68 -0.28 -7.30
C SER A 43 10.30 -0.55 -6.68
N CYS A 44 9.57 0.48 -6.21
CA CYS A 44 8.21 0.34 -5.66
C CYS A 44 7.10 0.34 -6.74
N ALA A 45 7.41 0.70 -7.99
CA ALA A 45 6.42 0.91 -9.03
C ALA A 45 5.48 -0.29 -9.25
N ASP A 46 6.02 -1.50 -9.25
CA ASP A 46 5.24 -2.73 -9.42
C ASP A 46 4.27 -2.97 -8.25
N THR A 47 4.72 -2.73 -7.01
CA THR A 47 3.88 -2.84 -5.81
C THR A 47 2.78 -1.78 -5.80
N VAL A 48 3.10 -0.54 -6.15
CA VAL A 48 2.12 0.55 -6.28
C VAL A 48 1.04 0.19 -7.30
N ALA A 49 1.44 -0.24 -8.50
CA ALA A 49 0.50 -0.65 -9.54
C ALA A 49 -0.36 -1.85 -9.10
N ALA A 50 0.19 -2.80 -8.35
CA ALA A 50 -0.56 -3.93 -7.82
C ALA A 50 -1.61 -3.49 -6.78
N VAL A 51 -1.24 -2.59 -5.86
CA VAL A 51 -2.16 -2.01 -4.87
C VAL A 51 -3.30 -1.26 -5.54
N GLU A 52 -3.01 -0.40 -6.52
CA GLU A 52 -4.02 0.36 -7.26
C GLU A 52 -4.93 -0.55 -8.09
N LYS A 53 -4.37 -1.57 -8.74
CA LYS A 53 -5.14 -2.56 -9.51
C LYS A 53 -6.08 -3.39 -8.62
N ALA A 54 -5.71 -3.62 -7.37
CA ALA A 54 -6.57 -4.27 -6.37
C ALA A 54 -7.68 -3.33 -5.82
N GLY A 55 -7.74 -2.08 -6.29
CA GLY A 55 -8.69 -1.06 -5.82
C GLY A 55 -8.27 -0.38 -4.52
N GLY A 56 -7.05 -0.64 -4.05
CA GLY A 56 -6.45 0.03 -2.91
C GLY A 56 -5.85 1.40 -3.27
N ARG A 57 -5.41 2.12 -2.24
CA ARG A 57 -4.73 3.41 -2.39
C ARG A 57 -3.27 3.27 -1.99
N ALA A 58 -2.35 3.45 -2.93
CA ALA A 58 -0.93 3.59 -2.64
C ALA A 58 -0.58 5.05 -2.29
N LEU A 59 0.42 5.25 -1.43
CA LEU A 59 0.96 6.55 -1.00
C LEU A 59 2.48 6.59 -1.19
#